data_AF-A0A6G6ZX68-F1
#
_entry.id   AF-A0A6G6ZX68-F1
#
_cell.length_a   1.000
_cell.length_b   1.000
_cell.length_c   1.000
_cell.angle_alpha   90.00
_cell.angle_beta   90.00
_cell.angle_gamma   90.00
#
_symmetry.space_group_name_H-M   'P 1'
#
loop_
_entity.id
_entity.type
_entity.pdbx_description
1 polymer ?
#
loop_
_entity_poly.entity_id
_entity_poly.type
_entity_poly.pdbx_seq_one_letter_code
_entity_poly.pdbx_strand_id
1 'polypeptide(L)'
;MPRTIESIVENHRVAAERRAAGKPVWDRKVDIKAILHEDQSNTSNEHAALVANRIGALLRSRLPSVLLEVGNDEVDFDLIEIVEGMEALRPDSYDGEEDFTPLDDLNNMLDQLYDWADANRVWLGN
;
A
#
# COMPACT_ATOMS: atom_id res chain seq x y z
N MET A 1 -7.07 -9.37 -1.37
CA MET A 1 -7.43 -10.42 -2.37
C MET A 1 -6.19 -10.87 -3.13
N PRO A 2 -6.01 -12.17 -3.44
CA PRO A 2 -4.85 -12.62 -4.21
C PRO A 2 -4.90 -12.09 -5.65
N ARG A 3 -3.76 -11.61 -6.15
CA ARG A 3 -3.59 -11.16 -7.54
C ARG A 3 -3.78 -12.33 -8.51
N THR A 4 -4.83 -12.30 -9.34
CA THR A 4 -5.10 -13.29 -10.37
C THR A 4 -5.03 -12.67 -11.76
N ILE A 5 -4.88 -13.50 -12.80
CA ILE A 5 -4.97 -13.02 -14.19
C ILE A 5 -6.32 -12.33 -14.42
N GLU A 6 -7.39 -12.83 -13.81
CA GLU A 6 -8.73 -12.26 -13.89
C GLU A 6 -8.81 -10.87 -13.26
N SER A 7 -8.23 -10.67 -12.07
CA SER A 7 -8.21 -9.34 -11.43
C SER A 7 -7.39 -8.33 -12.23
N ILE A 8 -6.29 -8.77 -12.85
CA ILE A 8 -5.48 -7.93 -13.75
C ILE A 8 -6.29 -7.51 -14.98
N VAL A 9 -6.94 -8.47 -15.66
CA VAL A 9 -7.76 -8.18 -16.85
C VAL A 9 -8.90 -7.23 -16.51
N GLU A 10 -9.55 -7.43 -15.37
CA GLU A 10 -10.63 -6.56 -14.90
C GLU A 10 -10.15 -5.14 -14.61
N ASN A 11 -9.00 -4.98 -13.95
CA ASN A 11 -8.41 -3.67 -13.72
C ASN A 11 -8.09 -2.93 -15.03
N HIS A 12 -7.57 -3.65 -16.03
CA HIS A 12 -7.34 -3.10 -17.36
C HIS A 12 -8.64 -2.69 -18.07
N ARG A 13 -9.71 -3.49 -17.93
CA ARG A 13 -11.04 -3.18 -18.49
C ARG A 13 -11.60 -1.90 -17.89
N VAL A 14 -11.62 -1.79 -16.55
CA VAL A 14 -12.08 -0.59 -15.83
C VAL A 14 -11.28 0.65 -16.24
N ALA A 15 -9.95 0.53 -16.36
CA ALA A 15 -9.12 1.64 -16.83
C ALA A 15 -9.45 2.07 -18.27
N ALA A 16 -9.70 1.11 -19.18
CA ALA A 16 -10.09 1.40 -20.55
C ALA A 16 -11.47 2.08 -20.63
N GLU A 17 -12.44 1.63 -19.85
CA GLU A 17 -13.79 2.21 -19.77
C GLU A 17 -13.76 3.65 -19.25
N ARG A 18 -12.95 3.93 -18.22
CA ARG A 18 -12.76 5.30 -17.73
C ARG A 18 -12.17 6.22 -18.79
N ARG A 19 -11.14 5.75 -19.52
CA ARG A 19 -10.56 6.53 -20.64
C ARG A 19 -11.59 6.79 -21.73
N ALA A 20 -12.36 5.77 -22.11
CA ALA A 20 -13.43 5.92 -23.11
C ALA A 20 -14.51 6.92 -22.66
N ALA A 21 -14.80 6.97 -21.36
CA ALA A 21 -15.70 7.94 -20.74
C ALA A 21 -15.08 9.32 -20.47
N GLY A 22 -13.81 9.56 -20.86
CA GLY A 22 -13.10 10.83 -20.63
C GLY A 22 -12.77 11.12 -19.17
N LYS A 23 -12.85 10.13 -18.27
CA LYS A 23 -12.53 10.28 -16.85
C LYS A 23 -11.03 10.03 -16.61
N PRO A 24 -10.44 10.66 -15.59
CA PRO A 24 -9.13 10.24 -15.08
C PRO A 24 -9.14 8.74 -14.75
N VAL A 25 -8.06 8.05 -15.11
CA VAL A 25 -7.88 6.62 -14.80
C VAL A 25 -7.73 6.39 -13.30
N TRP A 26 -7.06 7.34 -12.64
CA TRP A 26 -6.80 7.32 -11.20
C TRP A 26 -7.62 8.41 -10.53
N ASP A 27 -8.32 8.05 -9.46
CA ASP A 27 -9.14 8.98 -8.68
C ASP A 27 -8.30 9.78 -7.69
N ARG A 28 -7.19 9.18 -7.22
CA ARG A 28 -6.29 9.77 -6.22
C ARG A 28 -4.83 9.49 -6.56
N LYS A 29 -3.93 10.28 -5.98
CA LYS A 29 -2.48 10.12 -6.11
C LYS A 29 -1.81 10.28 -4.75
N VAL A 30 -1.01 9.29 -4.34
CA VAL A 30 -0.18 9.28 -3.14
C VAL A 30 1.20 8.81 -3.54
N ASP A 31 2.22 9.67 -3.48
CA ASP A 31 3.56 9.32 -3.98
C ASP A 31 4.40 8.62 -2.91
N ILE A 32 4.26 7.29 -2.80
CA ILE A 32 5.05 6.48 -1.86
C ILE A 32 6.43 6.13 -2.45
N LYS A 33 6.56 6.16 -3.78
CA LYS A 33 7.81 5.81 -4.47
C LYS A 33 8.93 6.79 -4.18
N ALA A 34 8.60 8.06 -3.92
CA ALA A 34 9.57 9.02 -3.39
C ALA A 34 10.29 8.49 -2.15
N ILE A 35 9.58 7.82 -1.22
CA ILE A 35 10.16 7.23 -0.01
C ILE A 35 10.98 5.98 -0.36
N LEU A 36 10.42 5.09 -1.19
CA LEU A 36 11.08 3.84 -1.60
C LEU A 36 12.40 4.09 -2.37
N HIS A 37 12.49 5.19 -3.10
CA HIS A 37 13.65 5.51 -3.93
C HIS A 37 14.80 6.21 -3.19
N GLU A 38 14.64 6.58 -1.92
CA GLU A 38 15.68 7.31 -1.17
C GLU A 38 16.94 6.48 -0.90
N ASP A 39 16.81 5.19 -0.59
CA ASP A 39 17.93 4.28 -0.29
C ASP A 39 17.59 2.81 -0.60
N GLN A 40 17.31 2.52 -1.87
CA GLN A 40 16.86 1.18 -2.31
C GLN A 40 17.86 0.05 -2.01
N SER A 41 19.14 0.36 -1.86
CA SER A 41 20.16 -0.65 -1.56
C SER A 41 20.16 -1.12 -0.11
N ASN A 42 19.46 -0.41 0.77
CA ASN A 42 19.49 -0.68 2.20
C ASN A 42 18.41 -1.68 2.59
N THR A 43 18.85 -2.90 2.86
CA THR A 43 18.00 -4.02 3.23
C THR A 43 18.01 -4.29 4.74
N SER A 44 18.40 -3.30 5.57
CA SER A 44 18.39 -3.47 7.03
C SER A 44 16.98 -3.42 7.59
N ASN A 45 16.77 -4.09 8.73
CA ASN A 45 15.49 -4.09 9.43
C ASN A 45 15.12 -2.68 9.94
N GLU A 46 16.12 -1.89 10.34
CA GLU A 46 15.94 -0.50 10.73
C GLU A 46 15.42 0.36 9.57
N HIS A 47 15.99 0.16 8.38
CA HIS A 47 15.54 0.87 7.19
C HIS A 47 14.15 0.42 6.75
N ALA A 48 13.87 -0.89 6.74
CA ALA A 48 12.54 -1.42 6.41
C ALA A 48 11.46 -0.86 7.34
N ALA A 49 11.68 -0.89 8.65
CA ALA A 49 10.75 -0.31 9.62
C ALA A 49 10.56 1.20 9.38
N LEU A 50 11.64 1.96 9.17
CA LEU A 50 11.56 3.40 8.89
C LEU A 50 10.73 3.69 7.62
N VAL A 51 10.97 2.93 6.54
CA VAL A 51 10.25 3.07 5.27
C VAL A 51 8.77 2.75 5.45
N ALA A 52 8.44 1.61 6.09
CA ALA A 52 7.07 1.23 6.37
C ALA A 52 6.32 2.33 7.13
N ASN A 53 6.88 2.78 8.25
CA ASN A 53 6.29 3.82 9.09
C ASN A 53 6.02 5.12 8.32
N ARG A 54 6.96 5.53 7.47
CA ARG A 54 6.81 6.73 6.63
C ARG A 54 5.71 6.57 5.59
N ILE A 55 5.59 5.38 4.98
CA ILE A 55 4.53 5.09 4.01
C ILE A 55 3.17 5.06 4.70
N GLY A 56 3.04 4.35 5.83
CA GLY A 56 1.81 4.28 6.61
C GLY A 56 1.31 5.68 7.02
N ALA A 57 2.21 6.50 7.59
CA ALA A 57 1.90 7.88 7.95
C ALA A 57 1.51 8.74 6.73
N LEU A 58 2.17 8.56 5.59
CA LEU A 58 1.83 9.27 4.35
C LEU A 58 0.43 8.87 3.87
N LEU A 59 0.10 7.58 3.83
CA LEU A 59 -1.22 7.07 3.46
C LEU A 59 -2.30 7.66 4.37
N ARG A 60 -2.12 7.56 5.69
CA ARG A 60 -3.05 8.11 6.68
C ARG A 60 -3.27 9.61 6.51
N SER A 61 -2.24 10.36 6.14
CA SER A 61 -2.33 11.82 5.94
C SER A 61 -2.98 12.24 4.61
N ARG A 62 -2.98 11.36 3.59
CA ARG A 62 -3.39 11.69 2.22
C ARG A 62 -4.70 11.04 1.81
N LEU A 63 -5.07 9.92 2.43
CA LEU A 63 -6.33 9.23 2.18
C LEU A 63 -7.45 9.83 3.05
N PRO A 64 -8.71 9.79 2.58
CA PRO A 64 -9.84 10.19 3.40
C PRO A 64 -9.89 9.37 4.69
N SER A 65 -10.04 10.04 5.84
CA SER A 65 -10.07 9.37 7.15
C SER A 65 -11.24 8.39 7.28
N VAL A 66 -12.34 8.63 6.58
CA VAL A 66 -13.51 7.73 6.52
C VAL A 66 -13.16 6.31 6.07
N LEU A 67 -12.09 6.13 5.28
CA LEU A 67 -11.61 4.81 4.87
C LEU A 67 -10.92 4.06 6.02
N LEU A 68 -10.45 4.77 7.04
CA LEU A 68 -9.71 4.25 8.19
C LEU A 68 -10.52 4.32 9.50
N GLU A 69 -11.74 4.84 9.46
CA GLU A 69 -12.58 5.05 10.65
C GLU A 69 -13.53 3.86 10.85
N VAL A 70 -13.21 3.00 11.83
CA VAL A 70 -14.07 1.89 12.22
C VAL A 70 -15.45 2.42 12.63
N GLY A 71 -16.49 1.92 11.95
CA GLY A 71 -17.88 2.36 12.15
C GLY A 71 -18.39 3.34 11.09
N ASN A 72 -17.55 3.75 10.13
CA ASN A 72 -17.98 4.43 8.92
C ASN A 72 -18.47 3.41 7.86
N ASP A 73 -19.42 3.80 7.01
CA ASP A 73 -19.92 2.96 5.92
C ASP A 73 -18.89 2.75 4.79
N GLU A 74 -17.94 3.68 4.65
CA GLU A 74 -16.86 3.63 3.64
C GLU A 74 -15.56 3.03 4.19
N VAL A 75 -15.58 2.46 5.40
CA VAL A 75 -14.38 1.88 6.02
C VAL A 75 -13.81 0.74 5.17
N ASP A 76 -12.50 0.74 5.00
CA ASP A 76 -11.76 -0.28 4.26
C ASP A 76 -10.82 -1.02 5.21
N PHE A 77 -11.22 -2.22 5.61
CA PHE A 77 -10.46 -3.02 6.57
C PHE A 77 -9.11 -3.50 6.00
N ASP A 78 -9.02 -3.80 4.70
CA ASP A 78 -7.76 -4.17 4.06
C ASP A 78 -6.78 -2.99 4.16
N LEU A 79 -7.24 -1.77 3.90
CA LEU A 79 -6.42 -0.58 4.05
C LEU A 79 -6.01 -0.32 5.51
N ILE A 80 -6.91 -0.52 6.47
CA ILE A 80 -6.59 -0.38 7.90
C ILE A 80 -5.47 -1.33 8.30
N GLU A 81 -5.58 -2.61 7.95
CA GLU A 81 -4.57 -3.63 8.27
C GLU A 81 -3.19 -3.24 7.68
N ILE A 82 -3.16 -2.79 6.43
CA ILE A 82 -1.92 -2.34 5.78
C ILE A 82 -1.34 -1.11 6.49
N VAL A 83 -2.14 -0.07 6.72
CA VAL A 83 -1.66 1.20 7.31
C VAL A 83 -1.20 0.99 8.75
N GLU A 84 -1.98 0.28 9.56
CA GLU A 84 -1.62 0.01 10.95
C GLU A 84 -0.43 -0.95 11.05
N GLY A 85 -0.34 -1.97 10.18
CA GLY A 85 0.82 -2.84 10.10
C GLY A 85 2.10 -2.07 9.78
N MET A 86 2.04 -1.18 8.78
CA MET A 86 3.18 -0.33 8.39
C MET A 86 3.61 0.62 9.51
N GLU A 87 2.66 1.20 10.24
CA GLU A 87 2.91 2.09 11.40
C GLU A 87 3.36 1.34 12.67
N ALA A 88 3.07 0.04 12.76
CA ALA A 88 3.46 -0.79 13.89
C ALA A 88 4.78 -1.55 13.65
N LEU A 89 5.29 -1.58 12.42
CA LEU A 89 6.50 -2.31 12.07
C LEU A 89 7.72 -1.71 12.78
N ARG A 90 8.40 -2.56 13.55
CA ARG A 90 9.64 -2.26 14.27
C ARG A 90 10.80 -3.13 13.78
N PRO A 91 12.07 -2.69 13.95
CA PRO A 91 13.23 -3.46 13.50
C PRO A 91 13.37 -4.85 14.16
N ASP A 92 12.78 -5.02 15.34
CA ASP A 92 12.81 -6.22 16.19
C ASP A 92 11.49 -7.03 16.14
N SER A 93 10.57 -6.71 15.22
CA SER A 93 9.22 -7.32 15.20
C SER A 93 9.22 -8.84 15.03
N TYR A 94 10.30 -9.39 14.49
CA TYR A 94 10.49 -10.81 14.22
C TYR A 94 11.79 -11.34 14.85
N ASP A 95 12.24 -10.75 15.95
CA ASP A 95 13.41 -11.23 16.68
C ASP A 95 13.18 -12.68 17.14
N GLY A 96 14.06 -13.58 16.70
CA GLY A 96 13.97 -15.02 16.98
C GLY A 96 13.26 -15.84 15.90
N GLU A 97 12.70 -15.20 14.87
CA GLU A 97 12.25 -15.87 13.66
C GLU A 97 13.44 -16.10 12.70
N GLU A 98 13.54 -17.30 12.12
CA GLU A 98 14.66 -17.66 11.23
C GLU A 98 14.37 -17.34 9.75
N ASP A 99 13.09 -17.35 9.36
CA ASP A 99 12.67 -17.32 7.95
C ASP A 99 11.89 -16.05 7.57
N PHE A 100 11.71 -15.11 8.50
CA PHE A 100 10.90 -13.92 8.27
C PHE A 100 11.48 -12.69 8.95
N THR A 101 11.66 -11.62 8.17
CA THR A 101 12.24 -10.36 8.62
C THR A 101 11.25 -9.21 8.48
N PRO A 102 11.47 -8.07 9.17
CA PRO A 102 10.73 -6.85 8.91
C PRO A 102 10.77 -6.40 7.44
N LEU A 103 11.83 -6.70 6.71
CA LEU A 103 11.91 -6.42 5.28
C LEU A 103 10.92 -7.29 4.48
N ASP A 104 10.77 -8.57 4.83
CA ASP A 104 9.80 -9.47 4.20
C ASP A 104 8.37 -8.99 4.47
N ASP A 105 8.09 -8.54 5.70
CA ASP A 105 6.78 -8.01 6.05
C ASP A 105 6.46 -6.70 5.32
N LEU A 106 7.43 -5.77 5.23
CA LEU A 106 7.29 -4.57 4.42
C LEU A 106 6.98 -4.93 2.96
N ASN A 107 7.69 -5.89 2.37
CA ASN A 107 7.44 -6.31 0.98
C ASN A 107 6.03 -6.88 0.82
N ASN A 108 5.58 -7.72 1.76
CA ASN A 108 4.22 -8.27 1.75
C ASN A 108 3.16 -7.17 1.85
N MET A 109 3.33 -6.20 2.76
CA MET A 109 2.43 -5.07 2.90
C MET A 109 2.43 -4.16 1.66
N LEU A 110 3.59 -3.97 1.01
CA LEU A 110 3.67 -3.23 -0.25
C LEU A 110 2.89 -3.94 -1.36
N ASP A 111 3.01 -5.26 -1.49
CA ASP A 111 2.24 -6.04 -2.47
C ASP A 111 0.73 -5.89 -2.25
N GLN A 112 0.28 -6.02 -0.99
CA GLN A 112 -1.12 -5.80 -0.63
C GLN A 112 -1.57 -4.36 -0.94
N LEU A 113 -0.72 -3.36 -0.65
CA LEU A 113 -1.00 -1.96 -0.94
C LEU A 113 -1.13 -1.71 -2.45
N TYR A 114 -0.27 -2.30 -3.28
CA TYR A 114 -0.35 -2.18 -4.73
C TYR A 114 -1.63 -2.80 -5.29
N ASP A 115 -2.03 -3.97 -4.79
CA ASP A 115 -3.28 -4.61 -5.21
C ASP A 115 -4.51 -3.79 -4.77
N TRP A 116 -4.52 -3.30 -3.52
CA TRP A 116 -5.55 -2.40 -3.01
C TRP A 116 -5.65 -1.12 -3.84
N ALA A 117 -4.52 -0.49 -4.14
CA ALA A 117 -4.46 0.77 -4.86
C ALA A 117 -4.92 0.62 -6.31
N ASP A 118 -4.59 -0.50 -6.97
CA ASP A 118 -5.10 -0.76 -8.31
C ASP A 118 -6.62 -0.94 -8.28
N ALA A 119 -7.16 -1.76 -7.36
CA ALA A 119 -8.62 -1.95 -7.22
C ALA A 119 -9.35 -0.62 -6.95
N ASN A 120 -8.82 0.22 -6.06
CA ASN A 120 -9.43 1.49 -5.63
C ASN A 120 -9.02 2.71 -6.48
N ARG A 121 -8.29 2.49 -7.59
CA ARG A 121 -7.82 3.55 -8.50
C ARG A 121 -7.03 4.66 -7.78
N VAL A 122 -6.14 4.25 -6.89
CA VAL A 122 -5.15 5.11 -6.26
C VAL A 122 -3.81 4.94 -6.96
N TRP A 123 -3.24 6.04 -7.44
CA TRP A 123 -1.91 6.04 -8.02
C TRP A 123 -0.84 6.19 -6.94
N LEU A 124 0.13 5.27 -6.89
CA LEU A 124 1.15 5.21 -5.84
C LEU A 124 2.48 5.94 -6.16
N GLY A 125 2.53 6.70 -7.26
CA GLY A 125 3.73 7.45 -7.64
C GLY A 125 4.56 6.80 -8.74
N ASN A 126 5.59 7.50 -9.21
CA ASN A 126 6.45 7.09 -10.34
C ASN A 126 7.88 6.81 -9.90
#